data_AF-A0A7X0RPP5-F1
#
_entry.id   AF-A0A7X0RPP5-F1
#
_cell.length_a   1.000
_cell.length_b   1.000
_cell.length_c   1.000
_cell.angle_alpha   90.00
_cell.angle_beta   90.00
_cell.angle_gamma   90.00
#
_symmetry.space_group_name_H-M   'P 1'
#
loop_
_entity.id
_entity.type
_entity.pdbx_description
1 polymer ?
#
loop_
_entity_poly.entity_id
_entity_poly.type
_entity_poly.pdbx_seq_one_letter_code
_entity_poly.pdbx_strand_id
1 'polypeptide(L)'
;MILLYFGYGAAIWLGLYLIHRDARNRHLLSVGLGLLAYGLGLGATALSPHVRGMAEAGRILFFLPWLSWLALPLLSLSSRREGDTRTDETTGSRWTQPIFVFPAILVLGAAAWAIGAADGFALPGPWVAGAVGWLLLAGGLLVREIRRLGEAWLPDLTRSFDYTVLFTLLFSGQVALAIGLGPGFDARTKPVLLASIAVSIAFQIFWSPIRALWDRIAFAAFPKLREDRSRMRVVETVQTRVDEAAEPEEMDEEELYRCTRRALSHFGDLQRLATNPLTQLELVERRLRERGGSDEVLERAIELKALLAECIARLKPQQDEAFGATEEWRYYNALYYPYIVGIKPYSIRYTADHLDEPSQEALDWFRSQVPERTCYNWQNAGARLVALSLKEKNAA
;
A
#
# COMPACT_ATOMS: atom_id res chain seq x y z
N MET A 1 -21.88 28.90 -1.51
CA MET A 1 -22.53 27.76 -2.20
C MET A 1 -21.54 26.88 -2.94
N ILE A 2 -20.78 27.37 -3.93
CA ILE A 2 -19.81 26.57 -4.71
C ILE A 2 -18.78 25.86 -3.80
N LEU A 3 -18.20 26.58 -2.84
CA LEU A 3 -17.25 26.01 -1.87
C LEU A 3 -17.82 24.85 -1.05
N LEU A 4 -19.13 24.85 -0.78
CA LEU A 4 -19.79 23.77 -0.03
C LEU A 4 -19.91 22.51 -0.88
N TYR A 5 -20.27 22.62 -2.17
CA TYR A 5 -20.32 21.47 -3.08
C TYR A 5 -18.92 20.92 -3.39
N PHE A 6 -17.94 21.81 -3.51
CA PHE A 6 -16.54 21.40 -3.65
C PHE A 6 -16.06 20.67 -2.40
N GLY A 7 -16.30 21.23 -1.20
CA GLY A 7 -15.94 20.58 0.07
C GLY A 7 -16.65 19.24 0.26
N TYR A 8 -17.92 19.15 -0.13
CA TYR A 8 -18.68 17.89 -0.19
C TYR A 8 -17.98 16.86 -1.08
N GLY A 9 -17.70 17.22 -2.33
CA GLY A 9 -17.03 16.33 -3.29
C GLY A 9 -15.65 15.89 -2.81
N ALA A 10 -14.83 16.83 -2.32
CA ALA A 10 -13.49 16.54 -1.82
C ALA A 10 -13.50 15.61 -0.60
N ALA A 11 -14.42 15.81 0.35
CA ALA A 11 -14.56 14.96 1.53
C ALA A 11 -15.02 13.55 1.16
N ILE A 12 -16.01 13.43 0.27
CA ILE A 12 -16.48 12.12 -0.21
C ILE A 12 -15.37 11.40 -1.00
N TRP A 13 -14.68 12.10 -1.89
CA TRP A 13 -13.56 11.54 -2.66
C TRP A 13 -12.45 11.04 -1.76
N LEU A 14 -11.92 11.89 -0.88
CA LEU A 14 -10.81 11.51 -0.01
C LEU A 14 -11.23 10.38 0.95
N GLY A 15 -12.45 10.44 1.48
CA GLY A 15 -12.99 9.39 2.34
C GLY A 15 -13.05 8.02 1.66
N LEU A 16 -13.65 7.96 0.46
CA LEU A 16 -13.72 6.72 -0.34
C LEU A 16 -12.34 6.25 -0.81
N TYR A 17 -11.46 7.18 -1.21
CA TYR A 17 -10.10 6.85 -1.63
C TYR A 17 -9.31 6.16 -0.52
N LEU A 18 -9.34 6.70 0.71
CA LEU A 18 -8.64 6.09 1.85
C LEU A 18 -9.19 4.70 2.20
N ILE A 19 -10.51 4.50 2.11
CA ILE A 19 -11.14 3.19 2.34
C ILE A 19 -10.75 2.20 1.24
N HIS A 20 -10.77 2.63 -0.02
CA HIS A 20 -10.46 1.76 -1.15
C HIS A 20 -8.98 1.34 -1.17
N ARG A 21 -8.09 2.28 -0.83
CA ARG A 21 -6.63 2.06 -0.85
C ARG A 21 -6.20 0.91 0.06
N ASP A 22 -6.68 0.88 1.30
CA ASP A 22 -6.41 -0.23 2.22
C ASP A 22 -7.49 -0.34 3.30
N ALA A 23 -8.56 -1.07 2.97
CA ALA A 23 -9.67 -1.35 3.89
C ALA A 23 -9.26 -2.18 5.12
N ARG A 24 -8.10 -2.86 5.10
CA ARG A 24 -7.60 -3.65 6.24
C ARG A 24 -6.92 -2.75 7.27
N ASN A 25 -6.38 -1.61 6.84
CA ASN A 25 -5.79 -0.64 7.74
C ASN A 25 -6.88 0.11 8.51
N ARG A 26 -7.08 -0.28 9.77
CA ARG A 26 -8.11 0.29 10.65
C ARG A 26 -8.00 1.81 10.80
N HIS A 27 -6.79 2.38 10.69
CA HIS A 27 -6.60 3.82 10.73
C HIS A 27 -7.18 4.51 9.49
N LEU A 28 -6.83 4.03 8.29
CA LEU A 28 -7.34 4.58 7.03
C LEU A 28 -8.85 4.40 6.91
N LEU A 29 -9.37 3.25 7.35
CA LEU A 29 -10.81 2.99 7.41
C LEU A 29 -11.53 3.99 8.32
N SER A 30 -11.02 4.22 9.53
CA SER A 30 -11.65 5.13 10.50
C SER A 30 -11.62 6.58 10.01
N VAL A 31 -10.48 7.01 9.44
CA VAL A 31 -10.36 8.36 8.85
C VAL A 31 -11.25 8.53 7.62
N GLY A 32 -11.30 7.52 6.76
CA GLY A 32 -12.17 7.53 5.60
C GLY A 32 -13.65 7.60 5.96
N LEU A 33 -14.09 6.83 6.96
CA LEU A 33 -15.47 6.89 7.49
C LEU A 33 -15.79 8.25 8.12
N GLY A 34 -14.83 8.83 8.85
CA GLY A 34 -14.96 10.18 9.40
C GLY A 34 -15.13 11.26 8.32
N LEU A 35 -14.33 11.20 7.25
CA LEU A 35 -14.45 12.11 6.10
C LEU A 35 -15.76 11.92 5.34
N LEU A 36 -16.25 10.68 5.21
CA LEU A 36 -17.56 10.40 4.63
C LEU A 36 -18.70 11.01 5.46
N ALA A 37 -18.68 10.80 6.78
CA ALA A 37 -19.67 11.38 7.68
C ALA A 37 -19.64 12.92 7.63
N TYR A 38 -18.45 13.52 7.59
CA TYR A 38 -18.28 14.96 7.39
C TYR A 38 -18.85 15.45 6.05
N GLY A 39 -18.55 14.75 4.95
CA GLY A 39 -19.13 15.02 3.63
C GLY A 39 -20.66 14.96 3.66
N LEU A 40 -21.24 13.91 4.24
CA LEU A 40 -22.70 13.81 4.40
C LEU A 40 -23.27 14.96 5.25
N GLY A 41 -22.57 15.39 6.29
CA GLY A 41 -22.92 16.57 7.09
C GLY A 41 -22.95 17.87 6.26
N LEU A 42 -21.99 18.07 5.36
CA LEU A 42 -22.00 19.18 4.40
C LEU A 42 -23.20 19.10 3.45
N GLY A 43 -23.54 17.90 2.97
CA GLY A 43 -24.73 17.67 2.16
C GLY A 43 -26.02 18.01 2.91
N ALA A 44 -26.15 17.55 4.16
CA ALA A 44 -27.28 17.87 5.02
C ALA A 44 -27.39 19.38 5.31
N THR A 45 -26.26 20.06 5.48
CA THR A 45 -26.20 21.52 5.64
C THR A 45 -26.72 22.24 4.39
N ALA A 46 -26.35 21.77 3.20
CA ALA A 46 -26.87 22.30 1.93
C ALA A 46 -28.40 22.17 1.80
N LEU A 47 -28.95 21.09 2.34
CA LEU A 47 -30.38 20.76 2.30
C LEU A 47 -31.17 21.39 3.45
N SER A 48 -30.50 21.82 4.52
CA SER A 48 -31.12 22.34 5.75
C SER A 48 -32.13 23.46 5.56
N PRO A 49 -31.98 24.43 4.62
CA PRO A 49 -32.98 25.48 4.45
C PRO A 49 -34.27 24.99 3.77
N HIS A 50 -34.27 23.77 3.22
CA HIS A 50 -35.33 23.26 2.33
C HIS A 50 -36.00 22.01 2.88
N VAL A 51 -35.31 21.24 3.72
CA VAL A 51 -35.79 19.96 4.25
C VAL A 51 -35.72 20.01 5.78
N ARG A 52 -36.88 19.89 6.43
CA ARG A 52 -36.97 19.83 7.89
C ARG A 52 -36.17 18.65 8.42
N GLY A 53 -35.47 18.85 9.54
CA GLY A 53 -34.64 17.82 10.17
C GLY A 53 -33.23 17.64 9.60
N MET A 54 -32.93 18.17 8.40
CA MET A 54 -31.57 18.08 7.83
C MET A 54 -30.52 18.89 8.61
N ALA A 55 -30.94 19.97 9.28
CA ALA A 55 -30.06 20.69 10.20
C ALA A 55 -29.59 19.80 11.36
N GLU A 56 -30.51 19.02 11.94
CA GLU A 56 -30.21 18.12 13.06
C GLU A 56 -29.41 16.91 12.59
N ALA A 57 -29.79 16.31 11.46
CA ALA A 57 -29.02 15.24 10.83
C ALA A 57 -27.59 15.69 10.51
N GLY A 58 -27.41 16.91 10.00
CA GLY A 58 -26.10 17.50 9.76
C GLY A 58 -25.27 17.58 11.03
N ARG A 59 -25.84 18.07 12.14
CA ARG A 59 -25.15 18.14 13.45
C ARG A 59 -24.69 16.76 13.92
N ILE A 60 -25.54 15.74 13.82
CA ILE A 60 -25.20 14.36 14.19
C ILE A 60 -24.08 13.81 13.30
N LEU A 61 -24.20 14.00 11.99
CA LEU A 61 -23.21 13.54 11.01
C LEU A 61 -21.84 14.20 11.20
N PHE A 62 -21.82 15.46 11.62
CA PHE A 62 -20.57 16.14 11.97
C PHE A 62 -19.99 15.69 13.32
N PHE A 63 -20.80 15.09 14.21
CA PHE A 63 -20.34 14.52 15.46
C PHE A 63 -19.74 13.11 15.32
N LEU A 64 -20.27 12.28 14.41
CA LEU A 64 -19.72 10.94 14.12
C LEU A 64 -18.19 10.92 13.87
N PRO A 65 -17.62 11.86 13.12
CA PRO A 65 -16.18 11.94 12.96
C PRO A 65 -15.43 12.09 14.31
N TRP A 66 -15.96 12.84 15.28
CA TRP A 66 -15.35 12.95 16.61
C TRP A 66 -15.31 11.62 17.36
N LEU A 67 -16.33 10.77 17.19
CA LEU A 67 -16.33 9.42 17.77
C LEU A 67 -15.24 8.54 17.14
N SER A 68 -15.02 8.66 15.84
CA SER A 68 -13.94 7.92 15.18
C SER A 68 -12.54 8.36 15.66
N TRP A 69 -12.38 9.61 16.11
CA TRP A 69 -11.14 10.09 16.74
C TRP A 69 -10.88 9.44 18.10
N LEU A 70 -11.92 9.18 18.90
CA LEU A 70 -11.77 8.46 20.17
C LEU A 70 -11.38 6.99 19.95
N ALA A 71 -11.83 6.39 18.85
CA ALA A 71 -11.48 5.03 18.49
C ALA A 71 -10.01 4.88 18.05
N LEU A 72 -9.40 5.92 17.44
CA LEU A 72 -8.05 5.85 16.87
C LEU A 72 -6.93 5.58 17.89
N PRO A 73 -6.86 6.26 19.06
CA PRO A 73 -5.90 5.93 20.12
C PRO A 73 -6.07 4.51 20.62
N LEU A 74 -7.30 4.03 20.81
CA LEU A 74 -7.59 2.66 21.24
C LEU A 74 -7.15 1.63 20.19
N LEU A 75 -7.37 1.94 18.91
CA LEU A 75 -6.86 1.15 17.78
C LEU A 75 -5.33 1.16 17.70
N SER A 76 -4.68 2.29 18.02
CA SER A 76 -3.23 2.40 18.03
C SER A 76 -2.59 1.63 19.20
N LEU A 77 -3.25 1.61 20.36
CA LEU A 77 -2.82 0.87 21.54
C LEU A 77 -2.98 -0.65 21.33
N SER A 78 -4.08 -1.08 20.67
CA SER A 78 -4.23 -2.49 20.28
C SER A 78 -3.22 -2.89 19.19
N SER A 79 -2.98 -2.04 18.18
CA SER A 79 -1.98 -2.30 17.15
C SER A 79 -0.56 -2.37 17.70
N ARG A 80 -0.22 -1.59 18.74
CA ARG A 80 1.09 -1.65 19.40
C ARG A 80 1.32 -2.97 20.16
N ARG A 81 0.24 -3.65 20.53
CA ARG A 81 0.28 -4.97 21.18
C ARG A 81 0.40 -6.11 20.16
N GLU A 82 0.20 -5.84 18.86
CA GLU A 82 -0.07 -6.88 17.86
C GLU A 82 1.01 -7.05 16.78
N GLY A 83 2.14 -6.34 16.88
CA GLY A 83 3.39 -6.75 16.21
C GLY A 83 4.07 -5.71 15.33
N ASP A 84 4.69 -4.71 15.95
CA ASP A 84 5.74 -3.93 15.27
C ASP A 84 6.96 -3.78 16.18
N THR A 85 7.72 -4.87 16.27
CA THR A 85 9.10 -4.88 16.76
C THR A 85 10.04 -5.06 15.56
N ARG A 86 9.91 -4.22 14.54
CA ARG A 86 10.97 -4.03 13.55
C ARG A 86 11.47 -2.60 13.66
N THR A 87 12.65 -2.52 14.25
CA THR A 87 13.50 -1.35 14.41
C THR A 87 13.70 -0.62 13.09
N ASP A 88 13.24 0.62 13.02
CA ASP A 88 13.86 1.69 12.24
C ASP A 88 14.29 2.80 13.23
N GLU A 89 15.22 2.41 14.11
CA GLU A 89 15.98 3.33 14.94
C GLU A 89 17.12 3.91 14.10
N THR A 90 16.87 4.88 13.22
CA THR A 90 17.93 5.84 12.79
C THR A 90 17.42 7.18 12.26
N THR A 91 16.13 7.50 12.25
CA THR A 91 15.72 8.87 11.86
C THR A 91 14.52 9.40 12.62
N GLY A 92 14.81 10.14 13.70
CA GLY A 92 13.90 11.19 14.20
C GLY A 92 12.66 10.72 14.95
N SER A 93 12.81 9.84 15.95
CA SER A 93 11.77 9.49 16.94
C SER A 93 11.48 10.65 17.92
N ARG A 94 11.11 11.82 17.38
CA ARG A 94 10.47 12.92 18.10
C ARG A 94 9.08 13.25 17.53
N TRP A 95 8.76 12.69 16.36
CA TRP A 95 7.50 12.95 15.63
C TRP A 95 6.43 11.87 15.82
N THR A 96 6.59 10.97 16.79
CA THR A 96 5.50 10.13 17.34
C THR A 96 4.62 10.89 18.35
N GLN A 97 4.86 12.20 18.52
CA GLN A 97 4.05 13.11 19.33
C GLN A 97 2.80 13.75 18.65
N PRO A 98 2.16 13.27 17.56
CA PRO A 98 0.82 13.74 17.25
C PRO A 98 -0.18 13.26 18.31
N ILE A 99 0.12 12.18 19.05
CA ILE A 99 -0.77 11.63 20.07
C ILE A 99 -1.08 12.65 21.19
N PHE A 100 -0.19 13.61 21.47
CA PHE A 100 -0.39 14.64 22.50
C PHE A 100 -0.96 15.97 21.98
N VAL A 101 -0.70 16.32 20.72
CA VAL A 101 -1.28 17.54 20.10
C VAL A 101 -2.78 17.33 19.79
N PHE A 102 -3.19 16.08 19.56
CA PHE A 102 -4.56 15.66 19.25
C PHE A 102 -5.62 15.97 20.32
N PRO A 103 -5.45 15.58 21.60
CA PRO A 103 -6.41 15.89 22.66
C PRO A 103 -6.54 17.41 22.91
N ALA A 104 -5.48 18.19 22.70
CA ALA A 104 -5.53 19.65 22.84
C ALA A 104 -6.42 20.29 21.76
N ILE A 105 -6.32 19.85 20.50
CA ILE A 105 -7.22 20.29 19.41
C ILE A 105 -8.65 19.81 19.68
N LEU A 106 -8.82 18.62 20.24
CA LEU A 106 -10.11 18.05 20.64
C LEU A 106 -10.80 18.90 21.72
N VAL A 107 -10.05 19.29 22.75
CA VAL A 107 -10.51 20.15 23.84
C VAL A 107 -10.80 21.57 23.34
N LEU A 108 -9.97 22.12 22.46
CA LEU A 108 -10.19 23.44 21.87
C LEU A 108 -11.41 23.48 20.93
N GLY A 109 -11.63 22.42 20.14
CA GLY A 109 -12.81 22.32 19.27
C GLY A 109 -14.10 22.04 20.04
N ALA A 110 -14.05 21.22 21.10
CA ALA A 110 -15.17 21.01 22.01
C ALA A 110 -15.50 22.28 22.82
N ALA A 111 -14.48 23.02 23.26
CA ALA A 111 -14.65 24.32 23.91
C ALA A 111 -15.25 25.36 22.95
N ALA A 112 -14.77 25.43 21.70
CA ALA A 112 -15.33 26.31 20.68
C ALA A 112 -16.79 25.96 20.32
N TRP A 113 -17.14 24.66 20.32
CA TRP A 113 -18.52 24.20 20.15
C TRP A 113 -19.41 24.60 21.34
N ALA A 114 -18.93 24.41 22.57
CA ALA A 114 -19.65 24.80 23.79
C ALA A 114 -19.85 26.33 23.87
N ILE A 115 -18.85 27.12 23.48
CA ILE A 115 -18.92 28.58 23.44
C ILE A 115 -19.89 29.05 22.32
N GLY A 116 -19.81 28.47 21.12
CA GLY A 116 -20.73 28.80 20.03
C GLY A 116 -22.18 28.42 20.30
N ALA A 117 -22.41 27.37 21.10
CA ALA A 117 -23.74 26.97 21.54
C ALA A 117 -24.34 27.89 22.62
N ALA A 118 -23.51 28.55 23.43
CA ALA A 118 -23.94 29.42 24.53
C ALA A 118 -24.33 30.83 24.07
N ASP A 119 -23.63 31.41 23.09
CA ASP A 119 -23.81 32.83 22.71
C ASP A 119 -24.77 33.05 21.52
N GLY A 120 -25.43 32.00 21.01
CA GLY A 120 -26.30 32.10 19.82
C GLY A 120 -25.57 32.55 18.55
N PHE A 121 -24.24 32.62 18.60
CA PHE A 121 -23.39 33.12 17.54
C PHE A 121 -23.16 31.98 16.53
N ALA A 122 -23.84 32.06 15.39
CA ALA A 122 -23.78 31.11 14.28
C ALA A 122 -22.44 31.16 13.52
N LEU A 123 -21.30 31.13 14.23
CA LEU A 123 -20.03 30.92 13.56
C LEU A 123 -20.05 29.52 12.94
N PRO A 124 -19.63 29.36 11.67
CA PRO A 124 -19.31 28.05 11.10
C PRO A 124 -18.13 27.34 11.81
N GLY A 125 -17.63 27.91 12.92
CA GLY A 125 -16.43 27.55 13.67
C GLY A 125 -16.32 26.09 14.09
N PRO A 126 -17.37 25.41 14.60
CA PRO A 126 -17.26 24.01 14.99
C PRO A 126 -17.05 23.08 13.79
N TRP A 127 -17.71 23.39 12.66
CA TRP A 127 -17.62 22.63 11.42
C TRP A 127 -16.26 22.83 10.74
N VAL A 128 -15.75 24.06 10.76
CA VAL A 128 -14.42 24.40 10.26
C VAL A 128 -13.34 23.77 11.12
N ALA A 129 -13.47 23.79 12.45
CA ALA A 129 -12.52 23.14 13.36
C ALA A 129 -12.48 21.62 13.15
N GLY A 130 -13.64 20.98 13.00
CA GLY A 130 -13.71 19.56 12.63
C GLY A 130 -13.05 19.27 11.28
N ALA A 131 -13.33 20.09 10.26
CA ALA A 131 -12.72 19.97 8.94
C ALA A 131 -11.19 20.09 8.97
N VAL A 132 -10.69 21.11 9.67
CA VAL A 132 -9.24 21.34 9.85
C VAL A 132 -8.61 20.16 10.57
N GLY A 133 -9.23 19.68 11.64
CA GLY A 133 -8.78 18.48 12.33
C GLY A 133 -8.66 17.28 11.39
N TRP A 134 -9.68 17.03 10.57
CA TRP A 134 -9.70 15.91 9.62
C TRP A 134 -8.68 16.04 8.51
N LEU A 135 -8.51 17.24 7.97
CA LEU A 135 -7.50 17.52 6.95
C LEU A 135 -6.09 17.33 7.52
N LEU A 136 -5.84 17.73 8.77
CA LEU A 136 -4.57 17.50 9.44
C LEU A 136 -4.33 16.01 9.73
N LEU A 137 -5.35 15.25 10.14
CA LEU A 137 -5.25 13.79 10.29
C LEU A 137 -4.96 13.10 8.98
N ALA A 138 -5.78 13.38 7.97
CA ALA A 138 -5.63 12.82 6.64
C ALA A 138 -4.23 13.15 6.15
N GLY A 139 -3.83 14.44 6.14
CA GLY A 139 -2.50 14.89 5.76
C GLY A 139 -1.37 14.18 6.52
N GLY A 140 -1.49 14.02 7.84
CA GLY A 140 -0.51 13.27 8.65
C GLY A 140 -0.40 11.80 8.25
N LEU A 141 -1.53 11.13 7.99
CA LEU A 141 -1.55 9.77 7.48
C LEU A 141 -1.00 9.68 6.06
N LEU A 142 -1.30 10.65 5.19
CA LEU A 142 -0.77 10.73 3.84
C LEU A 142 0.75 10.88 3.88
N VAL A 143 1.29 11.79 4.69
CA VAL A 143 2.74 11.95 4.87
C VAL A 143 3.39 10.67 5.38
N ARG A 144 2.74 9.98 6.33
CA ARG A 144 3.22 8.69 6.82
C ARG A 144 3.24 7.63 5.72
N GLU A 145 2.20 7.56 4.91
CA GLU A 145 2.08 6.58 3.83
C GLU A 145 3.02 6.88 2.67
N ILE A 146 3.21 8.16 2.31
CA ILE A 146 4.21 8.63 1.35
C ILE A 146 5.61 8.21 1.79
N ARG A 147 5.96 8.36 3.08
CA ARG A 147 7.25 7.89 3.58
C ARG A 147 7.40 6.37 3.54
N ARG A 148 6.30 5.63 3.75
CA ARG A 148 6.31 4.17 3.77
C ARG A 148 6.41 3.55 2.36
N LEU A 149 5.74 4.15 1.38
CA LEU A 149 5.63 3.64 0.01
C LEU A 149 6.51 4.39 -1.00
N GLY A 150 7.12 5.51 -0.60
CA GLY A 150 7.96 6.34 -1.46
C GLY A 150 7.17 7.06 -2.56
N GLU A 151 7.86 7.32 -3.67
CA GLU A 151 7.36 8.12 -4.81
C GLU A 151 6.15 7.51 -5.51
N ALA A 152 5.84 6.23 -5.30
CA ALA A 152 4.70 5.56 -5.93
C ALA A 152 3.33 6.06 -5.44
N TRP A 153 3.28 6.78 -4.31
CA TRP A 153 2.01 7.22 -3.72
C TRP A 153 1.46 8.51 -4.34
N LEU A 154 2.32 9.50 -4.64
CA LEU A 154 1.88 10.78 -5.20
C LEU A 154 1.21 10.64 -6.57
N PRO A 155 1.80 9.91 -7.55
CA PRO A 155 1.20 9.74 -8.87
C PRO A 155 -0.16 9.03 -8.80
N ASP A 156 -0.36 8.10 -7.86
CA ASP A 156 -1.64 7.41 -7.69
C ASP A 156 -2.70 8.35 -7.10
N LEU A 157 -2.34 9.15 -6.09
CA LEU A 157 -3.24 10.15 -5.52
C LEU A 157 -3.64 11.18 -6.59
N THR A 158 -2.67 11.78 -7.28
CA THR A 158 -2.93 12.82 -8.30
C THR A 158 -3.76 12.26 -9.44
N ARG A 159 -3.42 11.06 -9.94
CA ARG A 159 -4.21 10.36 -10.95
C ARG A 159 -5.66 10.15 -10.49
N SER A 160 -5.88 9.65 -9.28
CA SER A 160 -7.23 9.43 -8.75
C SER A 160 -8.01 10.74 -8.59
N PHE A 161 -7.34 11.82 -8.22
CA PHE A 161 -7.92 13.15 -8.09
C PHE A 161 -8.31 13.72 -9.46
N ASP A 162 -7.40 13.66 -10.44
CA ASP A 162 -7.60 14.19 -11.79
C ASP A 162 -8.78 13.52 -12.47
N TYR A 163 -8.88 12.18 -12.42
CA TYR A 163 -10.04 11.46 -12.93
C TYR A 163 -11.32 11.91 -12.23
N THR A 164 -11.27 12.02 -10.90
CA THR A 164 -12.44 12.43 -10.10
C THR A 164 -12.93 13.81 -10.48
N VAL A 165 -12.03 14.79 -10.62
CA VAL A 165 -12.37 16.14 -11.04
C VAL A 165 -12.99 16.14 -12.43
N LEU A 166 -12.32 15.53 -13.41
CA LEU A 166 -12.78 15.52 -14.80
C LEU A 166 -14.15 14.87 -14.96
N PHE A 167 -14.33 13.70 -14.36
CA PHE A 167 -15.54 12.90 -14.54
C PHE A 167 -16.69 13.46 -13.70
N THR A 168 -16.43 13.97 -12.49
CA THR A 168 -17.46 14.69 -11.72
C THR A 168 -17.89 15.97 -12.43
N LEU A 169 -16.95 16.71 -13.04
CA LEU A 169 -17.28 17.87 -13.85
C LEU A 169 -18.11 17.49 -15.07
N LEU A 170 -17.78 16.39 -15.74
CA LEU A 170 -18.53 15.92 -16.91
C LEU A 170 -19.97 15.53 -16.55
N PHE A 171 -20.18 14.71 -15.53
CA PHE A 171 -21.50 14.19 -15.18
C PHE A 171 -22.30 15.15 -14.29
N SER A 172 -21.71 15.63 -13.20
CA SER A 172 -22.40 16.52 -12.25
C SER A 172 -22.38 17.97 -12.71
N GLY A 173 -21.41 18.40 -13.51
CA GLY A 173 -21.43 19.74 -14.11
C GLY A 173 -22.58 19.91 -15.10
N GLN A 174 -22.93 18.89 -15.89
CA GLN A 174 -24.12 18.91 -16.74
C GLN A 174 -25.41 19.03 -15.93
N VAL A 175 -25.51 18.30 -14.81
CA VAL A 175 -26.64 18.42 -13.88
C VAL A 175 -26.71 19.83 -13.28
N ALA A 176 -25.58 20.39 -12.86
CA ALA A 176 -25.50 21.75 -12.33
C ALA A 176 -25.89 22.81 -13.38
N LEU A 177 -25.45 22.65 -14.64
CA LEU A 177 -25.81 23.52 -15.76
C LEU A 177 -27.31 23.43 -16.07
N ALA A 178 -27.87 22.23 -16.16
CA ALA A 178 -29.30 22.03 -16.40
C ALA A 178 -30.17 22.64 -15.30
N ILE A 179 -29.73 22.54 -14.04
CA ILE A 179 -30.39 23.19 -12.91
C ILE A 179 -30.29 24.72 -13.02
N GLY A 180 -29.10 25.24 -13.34
CA GLY A 180 -28.85 26.68 -13.46
C GLY A 180 -29.57 27.36 -14.62
N LEU A 181 -29.80 26.64 -15.73
CA LEU A 181 -30.53 27.13 -16.90
C LEU A 181 -32.05 26.94 -16.81
N GLY A 182 -32.53 26.12 -15.88
CA GLY A 182 -33.93 25.75 -15.75
C GLY A 182 -34.53 26.12 -14.38
N PRO A 183 -34.91 25.13 -13.56
CA PRO A 183 -35.71 25.35 -12.34
C PRO A 183 -34.99 26.08 -11.21
N GLY A 184 -33.66 26.25 -11.27
CA GLY A 184 -32.88 26.87 -10.19
C GLY A 184 -32.54 25.92 -9.02
N PHE A 185 -31.75 26.43 -8.09
CA PHE A 185 -31.19 25.66 -6.97
C PHE A 185 -32.17 25.55 -5.78
N ASP A 186 -33.17 24.68 -5.93
CA ASP A 186 -34.28 24.47 -5.01
C ASP A 186 -34.18 23.15 -4.21
N ALA A 187 -35.20 22.90 -3.38
CA ALA A 187 -35.33 21.71 -2.53
C ALA A 187 -35.22 20.38 -3.29
N ARG A 188 -35.67 20.35 -4.56
CA ARG A 188 -35.68 19.14 -5.39
C ARG A 188 -34.39 18.94 -6.17
N THR A 189 -33.73 20.02 -6.58
CA THR A 189 -32.56 19.96 -7.48
C THR A 189 -31.25 19.78 -6.73
N LYS A 190 -31.12 20.38 -5.54
CA LYS A 190 -29.95 20.21 -4.65
C LYS A 190 -29.63 18.76 -4.29
N PRO A 191 -30.59 17.92 -3.85
CA PRO A 191 -30.28 16.52 -3.52
C PRO A 191 -29.89 15.72 -4.77
N VAL A 192 -30.47 16.01 -5.94
CA VAL A 192 -30.09 15.38 -7.21
C VAL A 192 -28.65 15.73 -7.58
N LEU A 193 -28.25 17.00 -7.43
CA LEU A 193 -26.86 17.41 -7.68
C LEU A 193 -25.88 16.73 -6.72
N LEU A 194 -26.20 16.68 -5.42
CA LEU A 194 -25.35 16.01 -4.42
C LEU A 194 -25.24 14.51 -4.70
N ALA A 195 -26.34 13.85 -5.02
CA ALA A 195 -26.36 12.44 -5.39
C ALA A 195 -25.56 12.18 -6.67
N SER A 196 -25.70 13.03 -7.69
CA SER A 196 -24.90 12.96 -8.92
C SER A 196 -23.40 13.04 -8.62
N ILE A 197 -22.98 13.98 -7.76
CA ILE A 197 -21.57 14.13 -7.35
C ILE A 197 -21.09 12.86 -6.64
N ALA A 198 -21.82 12.40 -5.63
CA ALA A 198 -21.44 11.21 -4.87
C ALA A 198 -21.36 9.95 -5.72
N VAL A 199 -22.35 9.73 -6.60
CA VAL A 199 -22.38 8.58 -7.52
C VAL A 199 -21.23 8.65 -8.51
N SER A 200 -20.94 9.82 -9.07
CA SER A 200 -19.83 10.00 -10.00
C SER A 200 -18.49 9.68 -9.34
N ILE A 201 -18.26 10.16 -8.13
CA ILE A 201 -17.03 9.89 -7.36
C ILE A 201 -16.95 8.40 -7.00
N ALA A 202 -18.02 7.82 -6.47
CA ALA A 202 -18.04 6.42 -6.06
C ALA A 202 -17.79 5.47 -7.24
N PHE A 203 -18.44 5.72 -8.39
CA PHE A 203 -18.28 4.90 -9.58
C PHE A 203 -16.82 4.80 -10.04
N GLN A 204 -16.09 5.91 -9.98
CA GLN A 204 -14.68 5.95 -10.41
C GLN A 204 -13.77 5.20 -9.44
N ILE A 205 -13.94 5.43 -8.14
CA ILE A 205 -13.13 4.77 -7.10
C ILE A 205 -13.37 3.27 -7.11
N PHE A 206 -14.62 2.83 -7.30
CA PHE A 206 -14.98 1.43 -7.35
C PHE A 206 -14.96 0.82 -8.76
N TRP A 207 -14.44 1.52 -9.78
CA TRP A 207 -14.45 1.00 -11.15
C TRP A 207 -13.68 -0.32 -11.28
N SER A 208 -12.51 -0.42 -10.65
CA SER A 208 -11.69 -1.65 -10.65
C SER A 208 -12.41 -2.85 -10.01
N PRO A 209 -12.95 -2.76 -8.78
CA PRO A 209 -13.70 -3.87 -8.18
C PRO A 209 -15.01 -4.17 -8.92
N ILE A 210 -15.69 -3.15 -9.46
CA ILE A 210 -16.87 -3.35 -10.32
C ILE A 210 -16.50 -4.16 -11.56
N ARG A 211 -15.42 -3.78 -12.25
CA ARG A 211 -14.90 -4.53 -13.41
C ARG A 211 -14.51 -5.96 -13.03
N ALA A 212 -13.88 -6.17 -11.88
CA ALA A 212 -13.55 -7.51 -11.39
C ALA A 212 -14.80 -8.36 -11.09
N LEU A 213 -15.87 -7.75 -10.60
CA LEU A 213 -17.16 -8.40 -10.39
C LEU A 213 -17.81 -8.76 -11.73
N TRP A 214 -17.80 -7.84 -12.70
CA TRP A 214 -18.29 -8.11 -14.05
C TRP A 214 -17.50 -9.23 -14.73
N ASP A 215 -16.18 -9.22 -14.63
CA ASP A 215 -15.33 -10.31 -15.10
C ASP A 215 -15.72 -11.63 -14.41
N ARG A 216 -15.99 -11.62 -13.11
CA ARG A 216 -16.40 -12.83 -12.37
C ARG A 216 -17.74 -13.38 -12.86
N ILE A 217 -18.68 -12.51 -13.21
CA ILE A 217 -20.00 -12.89 -13.72
C ILE A 217 -19.89 -13.38 -15.17
N ALA A 218 -19.22 -12.60 -16.03
CA ALA A 218 -19.06 -12.91 -17.46
C ALA A 218 -18.28 -14.21 -17.68
N PHE A 219 -17.26 -14.48 -16.86
CA PHE A 219 -16.43 -15.68 -16.95
C PHE A 219 -16.82 -16.76 -15.93
N ALA A 220 -17.98 -16.66 -15.27
CA ALA A 220 -18.49 -17.70 -14.39
C ALA A 220 -18.66 -19.05 -15.12
N ALA A 221 -18.94 -19.00 -16.43
CA ALA A 221 -19.13 -20.16 -17.28
C ALA A 221 -17.85 -20.72 -17.93
N PHE A 222 -16.70 -20.04 -17.83
CA PHE A 222 -15.48 -20.41 -18.56
C PHE A 222 -14.20 -20.33 -17.69
N PRO A 223 -13.93 -21.35 -16.85
CA PRO A 223 -12.82 -21.33 -15.90
C PRO A 223 -11.42 -21.29 -16.54
N LYS A 224 -11.20 -21.94 -17.71
CA LYS A 224 -9.89 -21.94 -18.40
C LYS A 224 -9.44 -20.56 -18.89
N LEU A 225 -10.37 -19.75 -19.42
CA LEU A 225 -10.08 -18.38 -19.90
C LEU A 225 -9.70 -17.42 -18.78
N ARG A 226 -10.07 -17.73 -17.53
CA ARG A 226 -9.77 -16.93 -16.35
C ARG A 226 -8.30 -17.09 -15.92
N GLU A 227 -7.77 -18.30 -16.07
CA GLU A 227 -6.38 -18.63 -15.79
C GLU A 227 -5.45 -17.97 -16.82
N ASP A 228 -5.80 -18.07 -18.11
CA ASP A 228 -5.04 -17.43 -19.20
C ASP A 228 -5.00 -15.90 -19.09
N ARG A 229 -6.13 -15.25 -18.76
CA ARG A 229 -6.15 -13.78 -18.56
C ARG A 229 -5.44 -13.33 -17.28
N SER A 230 -5.42 -14.14 -16.23
CA SER A 230 -4.65 -13.81 -15.03
C SER A 230 -3.14 -13.86 -15.31
N ARG A 231 -2.69 -14.81 -16.14
CA ARG A 231 -1.31 -14.85 -16.65
C ARG A 231 -0.99 -13.62 -17.50
N MET A 232 -1.85 -13.25 -18.45
CA MET A 232 -1.64 -12.07 -19.30
C MET A 232 -1.63 -10.75 -18.51
N ARG A 233 -2.52 -10.58 -17.53
CA ARG A 233 -2.52 -9.38 -16.66
C ARG A 233 -1.24 -9.28 -15.83
N VAL A 234 -0.72 -10.40 -15.35
CA VAL A 234 0.56 -10.45 -14.62
C VAL A 234 1.70 -10.04 -15.55
N VAL A 235 1.73 -10.54 -16.80
CA VAL A 235 2.72 -10.14 -17.81
C VAL A 235 2.64 -8.65 -18.12
N GLU A 236 1.44 -8.07 -18.28
CA GLU A 236 1.25 -6.65 -18.62
C GLU A 236 1.69 -5.68 -17.49
N THR A 237 1.36 -5.99 -16.22
CA THR A 237 1.84 -5.18 -15.07
C THR A 237 3.32 -5.33 -14.77
N VAL A 238 3.94 -6.44 -15.22
CA VAL A 238 5.37 -6.66 -15.04
C VAL A 238 6.14 -5.99 -16.18
N GLN A 239 5.72 -6.13 -17.44
CA GLN A 239 6.35 -5.48 -18.60
C GLN A 239 6.48 -3.96 -18.44
N THR A 240 5.44 -3.28 -17.93
CA THR A 240 5.48 -1.83 -17.69
C THR A 240 6.44 -1.38 -16.57
N ARG A 241 6.98 -2.33 -15.80
CA ARG A 241 7.87 -2.06 -14.66
C ARG A 241 9.27 -2.64 -14.82
N VAL A 242 9.51 -3.42 -15.89
CA VAL A 242 10.87 -3.85 -16.23
C VAL A 242 11.57 -2.66 -16.85
N ASP A 243 12.69 -2.28 -16.25
CA ASP A 243 13.57 -1.29 -16.84
C ASP A 243 14.34 -1.96 -17.99
N GLU A 244 13.76 -1.94 -19.19
CA GLU A 244 14.40 -2.47 -20.41
C GLU A 244 15.68 -1.70 -20.78
N ALA A 245 15.86 -0.49 -20.24
CA ALA A 245 17.05 0.33 -20.44
C ALA A 245 18.13 0.11 -19.36
N ALA A 246 17.87 -0.76 -18.38
CA ALA A 246 18.90 -1.11 -17.41
C ALA A 246 20.00 -1.93 -18.11
N GLU A 247 21.22 -1.42 -18.07
CA GLU A 247 22.43 -2.09 -18.57
C GLU A 247 23.18 -2.69 -17.38
N PRO A 248 22.82 -3.90 -16.92
CA PRO A 248 23.39 -4.48 -15.71
C PRO A 248 24.90 -4.74 -15.79
N GLU A 249 25.47 -4.64 -17.00
CA GLU A 249 26.89 -4.83 -17.27
C GLU A 249 27.75 -3.62 -16.90
N GLU A 250 27.16 -2.42 -16.98
CA GLU A 250 27.84 -1.18 -16.64
C GLU A 250 27.74 -0.84 -15.14
N MET A 251 26.95 -1.62 -14.39
CA MET A 251 26.71 -1.39 -12.97
C MET A 251 28.00 -1.52 -12.15
N ASP A 252 28.17 -0.58 -11.21
CA ASP A 252 29.23 -0.71 -10.21
C ASP A 252 28.97 -1.90 -9.25
N GLU A 253 29.99 -2.32 -8.51
CA GLU A 253 29.88 -3.48 -7.61
C GLU A 253 28.87 -3.30 -6.48
N GLU A 254 28.67 -2.05 -6.03
CA GLU A 254 27.74 -1.74 -4.95
C GLU A 254 26.29 -1.75 -5.46
N GLU A 255 26.06 -1.29 -6.69
CA GLU A 255 24.78 -1.31 -7.38
C GLU A 255 24.38 -2.74 -7.74
N LEU A 256 25.32 -3.52 -8.26
CA LEU A 256 25.14 -4.95 -8.50
C LEU A 256 24.79 -5.70 -7.20
N TYR A 257 25.49 -5.39 -6.10
CA TYR A 257 25.18 -5.91 -4.77
C TYR A 257 23.74 -5.54 -4.34
N ARG A 258 23.34 -4.27 -4.48
CA ARG A 258 21.98 -3.82 -4.11
C ARG A 258 20.91 -4.54 -4.91
N CYS A 259 21.09 -4.70 -6.22
CA CYS A 259 20.16 -5.41 -7.08
C CYS A 259 20.12 -6.90 -6.75
N THR A 260 21.26 -7.53 -6.46
CA THR A 260 21.36 -8.93 -6.02
C THR A 260 20.64 -9.13 -4.69
N ARG A 261 20.89 -8.26 -3.70
CA ARG A 261 20.24 -8.30 -2.39
C ARG A 261 18.72 -8.19 -2.51
N ARG A 262 18.24 -7.30 -3.38
CA ARG A 262 16.82 -7.12 -3.69
C ARG A 262 16.24 -8.35 -4.38
N ALA A 263 16.96 -8.94 -5.34
CA ALA A 263 16.56 -10.17 -6.02
C ALA A 263 16.39 -11.33 -5.04
N LEU A 264 17.36 -11.53 -4.13
CA LEU A 264 17.30 -12.55 -3.08
C LEU A 264 16.10 -12.35 -2.14
N SER A 265 15.83 -11.11 -1.74
CA SER A 265 14.62 -10.78 -0.96
C SER A 265 13.31 -11.06 -1.70
N HIS A 266 13.33 -11.05 -3.04
CA HIS A 266 12.18 -11.34 -3.90
C HIS A 266 12.17 -12.80 -4.42
N PHE A 267 13.08 -13.66 -3.98
CA PHE A 267 13.25 -15.02 -4.51
C PHE A 267 11.96 -15.88 -4.51
N GLY A 268 11.11 -15.68 -3.49
CA GLY A 268 9.81 -16.35 -3.35
C GLY A 268 8.66 -15.74 -4.17
N ASP A 269 8.86 -14.58 -4.80
CA ASP A 269 7.83 -13.86 -5.57
C ASP A 269 8.34 -13.55 -6.98
N LEU A 270 7.97 -14.42 -7.93
CA LEU A 270 8.44 -14.35 -9.30
C LEU A 270 8.05 -13.04 -10.01
N GLN A 271 6.91 -12.45 -9.65
CA GLN A 271 6.46 -11.19 -10.25
C GLN A 271 7.34 -10.02 -9.83
N ARG A 272 7.77 -9.99 -8.56
CA ARG A 272 8.71 -8.98 -8.04
C ARG A 272 10.15 -9.23 -8.44
N LEU A 273 10.50 -10.48 -8.74
CA LEU A 273 11.81 -10.82 -9.30
C LEU A 273 11.92 -10.37 -10.75
N ALA A 274 10.83 -10.48 -11.52
CA ALA A 274 10.77 -10.08 -12.91
C ALA A 274 11.00 -8.57 -13.14
N THR A 275 10.73 -7.73 -12.14
CA THR A 275 11.04 -6.29 -12.20
C THR A 275 12.47 -5.94 -11.81
N ASN A 276 13.32 -6.94 -11.53
CA ASN A 276 14.70 -6.70 -11.12
C ASN A 276 15.59 -6.48 -12.37
N PRO A 277 16.46 -5.45 -12.39
CA PRO A 277 17.40 -5.20 -13.49
C PRO A 277 18.27 -6.42 -13.86
N LEU A 278 18.58 -7.29 -12.91
CA LEU A 278 19.40 -8.48 -13.16
C LEU A 278 18.73 -9.51 -14.10
N THR A 279 17.44 -9.36 -14.39
CA THR A 279 16.79 -10.16 -15.43
C THR A 279 17.34 -9.86 -16.83
N GLN A 280 18.01 -8.71 -17.01
CA GLN A 280 18.63 -8.24 -18.25
C GLN A 280 20.10 -8.64 -18.44
N LEU A 281 20.67 -9.47 -17.55
CA LEU A 281 22.05 -9.95 -17.72
C LEU A 281 22.20 -10.77 -19.00
N GLU A 282 23.28 -10.57 -19.75
CA GLU A 282 23.60 -11.37 -20.93
C GLU A 282 23.70 -12.87 -20.61
N LEU A 283 24.17 -13.22 -19.41
CA LEU A 283 24.18 -14.60 -18.92
C LEU A 283 22.79 -15.25 -18.90
N VAL A 284 21.74 -14.49 -18.54
CA VAL A 284 20.36 -14.97 -18.54
C VAL A 284 19.92 -15.24 -19.97
N GLU A 285 20.17 -14.29 -20.87
CA GLU A 285 19.82 -14.43 -22.28
C GLU A 285 20.54 -15.61 -22.94
N ARG A 286 21.84 -15.77 -22.70
CA ARG A 286 22.65 -16.88 -23.21
C ARG A 286 22.09 -18.23 -22.78
N ARG A 287 21.76 -18.40 -21.49
CA ARG A 287 21.21 -19.65 -20.96
C ARG A 287 19.80 -19.95 -21.48
N LEU A 288 18.96 -18.93 -21.65
CA LEU A 288 17.65 -19.09 -22.28
C LEU A 288 17.78 -19.54 -23.75
N ARG A 289 18.69 -18.93 -24.51
CA ARG A 289 18.98 -19.32 -25.90
C ARG A 289 19.49 -20.75 -26.00
N GLU A 290 20.42 -21.16 -25.14
CA GLU A 290 20.96 -22.54 -25.10
C GLU A 290 19.89 -23.60 -24.81
N ARG A 291 18.91 -23.27 -23.98
CA ARG A 291 17.81 -24.17 -23.61
C ARG A 291 16.62 -24.13 -24.60
N GLY A 292 16.63 -23.18 -25.54
CA GLY A 292 15.50 -22.93 -26.45
C GLY A 292 14.26 -22.36 -25.74
N GLY A 293 14.46 -21.63 -24.63
CA GLY A 293 13.38 -20.94 -23.92
C GLY A 293 12.88 -19.71 -24.67
N SER A 294 11.62 -19.31 -24.43
CA SER A 294 11.10 -18.05 -24.96
C SER A 294 11.72 -16.86 -24.21
N ASP A 295 12.03 -15.78 -24.93
CA ASP A 295 12.54 -14.52 -24.35
C ASP A 295 11.40 -13.68 -23.73
N GLU A 296 10.59 -14.32 -22.90
CA GLU A 296 9.52 -13.68 -22.15
C GLU A 296 10.04 -13.22 -20.78
N VAL A 297 9.49 -12.11 -20.27
CA VAL A 297 9.89 -11.50 -19.00
C VAL A 297 9.82 -12.48 -17.82
N LEU A 298 8.80 -13.36 -17.80
CA LEU A 298 8.64 -14.34 -16.73
C LEU A 298 9.69 -15.46 -16.81
N GLU A 299 10.04 -15.89 -18.02
CA GLU A 299 11.10 -16.89 -18.24
C GLU A 299 12.47 -16.35 -17.85
N ARG A 300 12.76 -15.08 -18.15
CA ARG A 300 13.97 -14.39 -17.66
C ARG A 300 14.04 -14.34 -16.14
N ALA A 301 12.91 -14.11 -15.47
CA ALA A 301 12.84 -14.15 -14.01
C ALA A 301 13.05 -15.56 -13.44
N ILE A 302 12.54 -16.60 -14.11
CA ILE A 302 12.76 -18.01 -13.74
C ILE A 302 14.25 -18.34 -13.87
N GLU A 303 14.89 -17.91 -14.95
CA GLU A 303 16.30 -18.19 -15.18
C GLU A 303 17.19 -17.41 -14.19
N LEU A 304 16.89 -16.15 -13.90
CA LEU A 304 17.57 -15.40 -12.84
C LEU A 304 17.43 -16.11 -11.48
N LYS A 305 16.24 -16.63 -11.16
CA LYS A 305 16.02 -17.39 -9.93
C LYS A 305 16.90 -18.64 -9.88
N ALA A 306 17.00 -19.37 -11.00
CA ALA A 306 17.86 -20.55 -11.11
C ALA A 306 19.34 -20.18 -10.93
N LEU A 307 19.80 -19.08 -11.55
CA LEU A 307 21.16 -18.57 -11.40
C LEU A 307 21.49 -18.19 -9.95
N LEU A 308 20.60 -17.47 -9.27
CA LEU A 308 20.77 -17.12 -7.86
C LEU A 308 20.83 -18.37 -6.97
N ALA A 309 19.98 -19.36 -7.23
CA ALA A 309 19.99 -20.62 -6.50
C ALA A 309 21.31 -21.38 -6.72
N GLU A 310 21.82 -21.41 -7.96
CA GLU A 310 23.11 -22.01 -8.28
C GLU A 310 24.26 -21.30 -7.56
N CYS A 311 24.27 -19.97 -7.55
CA CYS A 311 25.29 -19.18 -6.87
C CYS A 311 25.27 -19.42 -5.36
N ILE A 312 24.08 -19.50 -4.75
CA ILE A 312 23.95 -19.87 -3.33
C ILE A 312 24.44 -21.30 -3.10
N ALA A 313 24.07 -22.26 -3.96
CA ALA A 313 24.48 -23.65 -3.83
C ALA A 313 26.02 -23.81 -3.87
N ARG A 314 26.73 -22.98 -4.63
CA ARG A 314 28.21 -22.96 -4.64
C ARG A 314 28.83 -22.48 -3.33
N LEU A 315 28.09 -21.78 -2.48
CA LEU A 315 28.55 -21.42 -1.14
C LEU A 315 28.48 -22.59 -0.16
N LYS A 316 27.80 -23.69 -0.54
CA LYS A 316 27.75 -24.90 0.28
C LYS A 316 29.15 -25.52 0.36
N PRO A 317 29.67 -25.81 1.57
CA PRO A 317 30.95 -26.49 1.73
C PRO A 317 30.95 -27.87 1.02
N GLN A 318 32.13 -28.35 0.60
CA GLN A 318 32.30 -29.61 -0.16
C GLN A 318 32.07 -30.90 0.65
N GLN A 319 31.43 -30.80 1.81
CA GLN A 319 31.06 -31.94 2.65
C GLN A 319 29.69 -32.46 2.19
N ASP A 320 29.52 -33.78 2.08
CA ASP A 320 28.26 -34.42 1.66
C ASP A 320 27.22 -34.46 2.80
N GLU A 321 27.18 -33.39 3.60
CA GLU A 321 26.24 -33.22 4.70
C GLU A 321 25.02 -32.42 4.21
N ALA A 322 23.84 -32.69 4.79
CA ALA A 322 22.62 -31.97 4.47
C ALA A 322 22.60 -30.58 5.13
N PHE A 323 23.15 -30.46 6.34
CA PHE A 323 23.23 -29.25 7.14
C PHE A 323 24.49 -29.25 7.99
N GLY A 324 25.11 -28.08 8.17
CA GLY A 324 26.22 -27.86 9.09
C GLY A 324 26.09 -26.53 9.82
N ALA A 325 26.45 -26.50 11.10
CA ALA A 325 26.39 -25.30 11.95
C ALA A 325 27.74 -24.57 12.09
N THR A 326 28.76 -24.98 11.33
CA THR A 326 30.11 -24.41 11.42
C THR A 326 30.20 -23.06 10.73
N GLU A 327 31.31 -22.37 10.96
CA GLU A 327 31.57 -21.07 10.34
C GLU A 327 31.57 -21.10 8.81
N GLU A 328 31.94 -22.22 8.19
CA GLU A 328 32.01 -22.36 6.72
C GLU A 328 30.62 -22.36 6.08
N TRP A 329 29.61 -22.83 6.81
CA TRP A 329 28.22 -22.91 6.34
C TRP A 329 27.46 -21.60 6.47
N ARG A 330 27.98 -20.62 7.21
CA ARG A 330 27.22 -19.44 7.66
C ARG A 330 26.55 -18.65 6.53
N TYR A 331 27.25 -18.43 5.41
CA TYR A 331 26.70 -17.65 4.29
C TYR A 331 25.70 -18.46 3.49
N TYR A 332 25.98 -19.75 3.27
CA TYR A 332 25.04 -20.68 2.64
C TYR A 332 23.76 -20.74 3.47
N ASN A 333 23.84 -21.06 4.76
CA ASN A 333 22.67 -21.20 5.63
C ASN A 333 21.87 -19.89 5.71
N ALA A 334 22.54 -18.75 5.89
CA ALA A 334 21.91 -17.44 6.02
C ALA A 334 21.13 -17.01 4.77
N LEU A 335 21.47 -17.55 3.60
CA LEU A 335 20.76 -17.27 2.34
C LEU A 335 19.78 -18.39 1.96
N TYR A 336 20.23 -19.64 1.96
CA TYR A 336 19.47 -20.81 1.50
C TYR A 336 18.17 -20.99 2.29
N TYR A 337 18.25 -21.07 3.62
CA TYR A 337 17.06 -21.35 4.42
C TYR A 337 16.07 -20.17 4.43
N PRO A 338 16.48 -18.90 4.61
CA PRO A 338 15.52 -17.79 4.59
C PRO A 338 14.94 -17.46 3.21
N TYR A 339 15.72 -17.60 2.12
CA TYR A 339 15.27 -17.18 0.79
C TYR A 339 14.79 -18.33 -0.09
N ILE A 340 15.48 -19.47 -0.09
CA ILE A 340 15.15 -20.61 -0.96
C ILE A 340 14.11 -21.50 -0.29
N VAL A 341 14.35 -21.93 0.94
CA VAL A 341 13.37 -22.73 1.71
C VAL A 341 12.23 -21.87 2.24
N GLY A 342 12.48 -20.58 2.50
CA GLY A 342 11.46 -19.62 2.95
C GLY A 342 11.23 -19.61 4.46
N ILE A 343 12.21 -20.07 5.25
CA ILE A 343 12.15 -20.10 6.71
C ILE A 343 12.23 -18.68 7.27
N LYS A 344 11.43 -18.38 8.30
CA LYS A 344 11.43 -17.06 8.97
C LYS A 344 11.84 -17.22 10.44
N PRO A 345 13.15 -17.39 10.72
CA PRO A 345 13.61 -17.84 12.03
C PRO A 345 13.24 -16.89 13.17
N TYR A 346 13.26 -15.58 12.90
CA TYR A 346 12.96 -14.52 13.88
C TYR A 346 11.50 -14.04 13.85
N SER A 347 10.62 -14.72 13.10
CA SER A 347 9.20 -14.41 13.12
C SER A 347 8.49 -15.21 14.20
N ILE A 348 7.86 -14.49 15.14
CA ILE A 348 7.11 -15.09 16.26
C ILE A 348 5.97 -16.00 15.78
N ARG A 349 5.40 -15.72 14.61
CA ARG A 349 4.25 -16.46 14.04
C ARG A 349 4.67 -17.55 13.05
N TYR A 350 5.96 -17.83 12.91
CA TYR A 350 6.43 -18.86 11.99
C TYR A 350 6.43 -20.24 12.66
N THR A 351 5.53 -21.09 12.20
CA THR A 351 5.39 -22.48 12.64
C THR A 351 6.09 -23.42 11.66
N ALA A 352 6.77 -24.44 12.20
CA ALA A 352 7.59 -25.39 11.45
C ALA A 352 6.79 -26.57 10.86
N ASP A 353 5.45 -26.46 10.75
CA ASP A 353 4.53 -27.61 10.67
C ASP A 353 4.73 -28.54 9.46
N HIS A 354 5.57 -28.19 8.49
CA HIS A 354 5.86 -29.01 7.30
C HIS A 354 7.33 -28.91 6.83
N LEU A 355 8.29 -28.67 7.72
CA LEU A 355 9.71 -28.64 7.34
C LEU A 355 10.33 -30.04 7.31
N ASP A 356 11.21 -30.28 6.35
CA ASP A 356 12.11 -31.44 6.33
C ASP A 356 13.12 -31.38 7.48
N GLU A 357 13.68 -32.54 7.84
CA GLU A 357 14.58 -32.69 9.00
C GLU A 357 15.77 -31.69 8.98
N PRO A 358 16.52 -31.51 7.87
CA PRO A 358 17.59 -30.51 7.81
C PRO A 358 17.11 -29.05 8.00
N SER A 359 15.90 -28.74 7.56
CA SER A 359 15.31 -27.41 7.70
C SER A 359 14.84 -27.12 9.13
N GLN A 360 14.39 -28.15 9.85
CA GLN A 360 14.08 -28.04 11.27
C GLN A 360 15.36 -27.80 12.07
N GLU A 361 16.42 -28.56 11.81
CA GLU A 361 17.73 -28.37 12.45
C GLU A 361 18.28 -26.95 12.20
N ALA A 362 18.18 -26.47 10.96
CA ALA A 362 18.59 -25.12 10.62
C ALA A 362 17.77 -24.05 11.36
N LEU A 363 16.45 -24.22 11.45
CA LEU A 363 15.57 -23.31 12.18
C LEU A 363 15.93 -23.24 13.66
N ASP A 364 16.20 -24.39 14.28
CA ASP A 364 16.59 -24.48 15.69
C ASP A 364 17.96 -23.86 15.92
N TRP A 365 18.93 -24.08 15.02
CA TRP A 365 20.22 -23.41 15.06
C TRP A 365 20.09 -21.88 14.96
N PHE A 366 19.26 -21.37 14.03
CA PHE A 366 19.03 -19.93 13.93
C PHE A 366 18.42 -19.33 15.19
N ARG A 367 17.52 -20.05 15.86
CA ARG A 367 16.84 -19.56 17.07
C ARG A 367 17.70 -19.67 18.33
N SER A 368 18.55 -20.68 18.41
CA SER A 368 19.36 -20.97 19.61
C SER A 368 20.75 -20.32 19.57
N GLN A 369 21.40 -20.27 18.40
CA GLN A 369 22.82 -19.90 18.31
C GLN A 369 23.10 -18.63 17.50
N VAL A 370 22.16 -18.16 16.67
CA VAL A 370 22.40 -17.03 15.76
C VAL A 370 21.52 -15.84 16.11
N PRO A 371 22.07 -14.76 16.68
CA PRO A 371 21.33 -13.51 16.86
C PRO A 371 20.85 -12.91 15.53
N GLU A 372 19.68 -12.26 15.53
CA GLU A 372 19.08 -11.67 14.32
C GLU A 372 20.04 -10.71 13.59
N ARG A 373 20.76 -9.86 14.34
CA ARG A 373 21.75 -8.93 13.78
C ARG A 373 22.90 -9.66 13.09
N THR A 374 23.34 -10.79 13.63
CA THR A 374 24.42 -11.61 13.05
C THR A 374 23.96 -12.27 11.76
N CYS A 375 22.75 -12.85 11.76
CA CYS A 375 22.15 -13.40 10.55
C CYS A 375 22.01 -12.34 9.46
N TYR A 376 21.53 -11.13 9.80
CA TYR A 376 21.45 -10.02 8.87
C TYR A 376 22.82 -9.64 8.26
N ASN A 377 23.86 -9.59 9.08
CA ASN A 377 25.23 -9.32 8.60
C ASN A 377 25.73 -10.42 7.66
N TRP A 378 25.48 -11.69 7.98
CA TRP A 378 25.84 -12.82 7.12
C TRP A 378 25.05 -12.81 5.81
N GLN A 379 23.77 -12.44 5.83
CA GLN A 379 22.99 -12.25 4.61
C GLN A 379 23.58 -11.18 3.70
N ASN A 380 24.03 -10.05 4.27
CA ASN A 380 24.64 -8.99 3.48
C ASN A 380 26.00 -9.42 2.90
N ALA A 381 26.84 -10.06 3.70
CA ALA A 381 28.12 -10.59 3.22
C ALA A 381 27.92 -11.69 2.16
N GLY A 382 27.01 -12.64 2.39
CA GLY A 382 26.68 -13.68 1.42
C GLY A 382 26.12 -13.11 0.11
N ALA A 383 25.25 -12.10 0.18
CA ALA A 383 24.72 -11.44 -1.02
C ALA A 383 25.81 -10.73 -1.84
N ARG A 384 26.87 -10.21 -1.20
CA ARG A 384 28.05 -9.68 -1.91
C ARG A 384 28.83 -10.79 -2.63
N LEU A 385 28.99 -11.95 -2.01
CA LEU A 385 29.63 -13.12 -2.67
C LEU A 385 28.82 -13.59 -3.88
N VAL A 386 27.48 -13.63 -3.77
CA VAL A 386 26.60 -13.98 -4.89
C VAL A 386 26.71 -12.94 -6.01
N ALA A 387 26.72 -11.65 -5.68
CA ALA A 387 26.88 -10.58 -6.67
C ALA A 387 28.21 -10.70 -7.43
N LEU A 388 29.31 -10.97 -6.72
CA LEU A 388 30.62 -11.21 -7.34
C LEU A 388 30.59 -12.43 -8.26
N SER A 389 30.00 -13.54 -7.81
CA SER A 389 29.88 -14.75 -8.64
C SER A 389 29.04 -14.53 -9.91
N LEU A 390 27.97 -13.72 -9.82
CA LEU A 390 27.18 -13.32 -10.99
C LEU A 390 28.02 -12.51 -11.97
N LYS A 391 28.82 -11.54 -11.48
CA LYS A 391 29.73 -10.74 -12.31
C LYS A 391 30.76 -11.61 -13.04
N GLU A 392 31.40 -12.53 -12.32
CA GLU A 392 32.38 -13.47 -12.90
C GLU A 392 31.75 -14.37 -13.96
N LYS A 393 30.54 -14.89 -13.71
CA LYS A 393 29.81 -15.75 -14.66
C LYS A 393 29.27 -15.01 -15.87
N ASN A 394 28.96 -13.72 -15.74
CA ASN A 394 28.52 -12.90 -16.87
C ASN A 394 29.69 -12.53 -17.78
N ALA A 395 30.87 -12.28 -17.20
CA ALA A 395 32.09 -11.97 -17.94
C ALA A 395 32.72 -13.18 -18.65
N ALA A 396 32.40 -14.41 -18.21
CA ALA A 396 32.82 -15.67 -18.83
C ALA A 396 31.84 -16.08 -19.94
#